data_AF-A0A3R6DCB0-F1
#
_entry.id   AF-A0A3R6DCB0-F1
#
_cell.length_a   1.000
_cell.length_b   1.000
_cell.length_c   1.000
_cell.angle_alpha   90.00
_cell.angle_beta   90.00
_cell.angle_gamma   90.00
#
_symmetry.space_group_name_H-M   'P 1'
#
loop_
_entity.id
_entity.type
_entity.pdbx_description
1 polymer ?
#
loop_
_entity_poly.entity_id
_entity_poly.type
_entity_poly.pdbx_seq_one_letter_code
_entity_poly.pdbx_strand_id
1 'polypeptide(L)'
;MKLVDIADQLGKPEGTIRRWKNTYDWDNERSDCKANESERPKRTKDKKNGKKLTPKQEAFAAEYIKNGGNATQAAKDAGYAEARAAITGSENVRKSNISESIAEQMERIEKEQHRDIMSLAE
;
A
#
# COMPACT_ATOMS: atom_id res chain seq x y z
N MET A 1 -29.60 21.31 -26.20
CA MET A 1 -29.20 20.59 -27.44
C MET A 1 -28.82 19.18 -27.07
N LYS A 2 -29.27 18.17 -27.81
CA LYS A 2 -28.88 16.79 -27.53
C LYS A 2 -27.51 16.52 -28.18
N LEU A 3 -26.77 15.56 -27.63
CA LEU A 3 -25.44 15.21 -28.16
C LEU A 3 -25.51 14.61 -29.57
N VAL A 4 -26.63 13.96 -29.89
CA VAL A 4 -26.94 13.42 -31.21
C VAL A 4 -27.02 14.53 -32.25
N ASP A 5 -27.67 15.66 -31.92
CA ASP A 5 -27.82 16.79 -32.85
C ASP A 5 -26.45 17.43 -33.19
N ILE A 6 -25.55 17.52 -32.19
CA ILE A 6 -24.17 18.03 -32.37
C ILE A 6 -23.32 17.02 -33.16
N ALA A 7 -23.50 15.74 -32.88
CA ALA A 7 -22.84 14.64 -33.58
C ALA A 7 -23.21 14.63 -35.08
N ASP A 8 -24.50 14.77 -35.39
CA ASP A 8 -25.01 14.83 -36.76
C ASP A 8 -24.50 16.08 -37.50
N GLN A 9 -24.49 17.24 -36.84
CA GLN A 9 -23.94 18.48 -37.41
C GLN A 9 -22.43 18.40 -37.70
N LEU A 10 -21.67 17.66 -36.89
CA LEU A 10 -20.23 17.50 -37.03
C LEU A 10 -19.83 16.24 -37.83
N GLY A 11 -20.79 15.39 -38.22
CA GLY A 11 -20.52 14.10 -38.86
C GLY A 11 -19.67 13.16 -37.99
N LYS A 12 -19.79 13.25 -36.66
CA LYS A 12 -19.04 12.41 -35.70
C LYS A 12 -20.02 11.54 -34.91
N PRO A 13 -19.64 10.32 -34.48
CA PRO A 13 -20.53 9.50 -33.67
C PRO A 13 -20.73 10.16 -32.29
N GLU A 14 -21.93 10.01 -31.73
CA GLU A 14 -22.33 10.59 -30.44
C GLU A 14 -21.34 10.24 -29.30
N GLY A 15 -20.76 9.03 -29.33
CA GLY A 15 -19.75 8.59 -28.37
C GLY A 15 -18.48 9.44 -28.36
N THR A 16 -18.08 10.00 -29.50
CA THR A 16 -16.93 10.91 -29.61
C THR A 16 -17.23 12.24 -28.94
N ILE A 17 -18.43 12.79 -29.17
CA ILE A 17 -18.87 14.03 -28.55
C ILE A 17 -19.03 13.85 -27.03
N ARG A 18 -19.59 12.71 -26.57
CA ARG A 18 -19.65 12.34 -25.14
C ARG A 18 -18.27 12.29 -24.50
N ARG A 19 -17.30 11.65 -25.16
CA ARG A 19 -15.93 11.54 -24.66
C ARG A 19 -15.25 12.90 -24.59
N TRP A 20 -15.39 13.75 -25.61
CA TRP A 20 -14.83 15.11 -25.62
C TRP A 20 -15.45 16.00 -24.54
N LYS A 21 -16.78 15.95 -24.40
CA LYS A 21 -17.52 16.68 -23.36
C LYS A 21 -16.99 16.36 -21.95
N ASN A 22 -16.68 15.10 -21.68
CA ASN A 22 -16.08 14.68 -20.41
C ASN A 22 -14.58 15.02 -20.30
N THR A 23 -13.81 14.84 -21.39
CA THR A 23 -12.35 15.07 -21.40
C THR A 23 -12.00 16.55 -21.23
N TYR A 24 -12.82 17.43 -21.82
CA TYR A 24 -12.60 18.86 -21.85
C TYR A 24 -13.57 19.63 -20.94
N ASP A 25 -14.31 18.91 -20.09
CA ASP A 25 -15.19 19.48 -19.05
C ASP A 25 -16.15 20.57 -19.56
N TRP A 26 -16.76 20.34 -20.73
CA TRP A 26 -17.56 21.34 -21.45
C TRP A 26 -18.83 21.80 -20.72
N ASP A 27 -19.28 21.08 -19.69
CA ASP A 27 -20.45 21.47 -18.87
C ASP A 27 -20.09 22.40 -17.70
N ASN A 28 -18.80 22.67 -17.48
CA ASN A 28 -18.35 23.38 -16.30
C ASN A 28 -18.36 24.90 -16.50
N GLU A 29 -19.55 25.49 -16.72
CA GLU A 29 -19.83 26.87 -16.26
C GLU A 29 -21.31 27.28 -16.43
N ARG A 30 -22.10 27.00 -15.38
CA ARG A 30 -23.11 27.91 -14.80
C ARG A 30 -23.65 27.29 -13.50
N SER A 31 -23.17 27.76 -12.35
CA SER A 31 -24.03 28.24 -11.24
C SER A 31 -23.24 28.49 -9.96
N ASP A 32 -23.55 29.64 -9.37
CA ASP A 32 -23.31 30.08 -8.01
C ASP A 32 -23.45 28.96 -6.96
N CYS A 33 -22.57 29.04 -5.96
CA CYS A 33 -22.60 28.34 -4.66
C CYS A 33 -23.83 27.44 -4.39
N LYS A 34 -23.73 26.14 -4.68
CA LYS A 34 -24.38 25.11 -3.85
C LYS A 34 -23.51 23.87 -3.72
N ALA A 35 -23.13 23.61 -2.48
CA ALA A 35 -22.62 22.33 -2.02
C ALA A 35 -23.58 21.19 -2.36
N ASN A 36 -23.08 20.19 -3.09
CA ASN A 36 -23.49 18.79 -3.07
C ASN A 36 -22.34 18.01 -3.74
N GLU A 37 -21.35 17.56 -2.97
CA GLU A 37 -21.31 16.18 -2.46
C GLU A 37 -21.33 15.10 -3.56
N SER A 38 -20.51 15.27 -4.61
CA SER A 38 -20.06 14.12 -5.39
C SER A 38 -18.78 13.58 -4.76
N GLU A 39 -18.96 12.58 -3.89
CA GLU A 39 -17.92 11.68 -3.42
C GLU A 39 -17.19 11.05 -4.63
N ARG A 40 -16.16 11.71 -5.16
CA ARG A 40 -15.05 10.94 -5.71
C ARG A 40 -14.41 10.28 -4.50
N PRO A 41 -14.42 8.94 -4.34
CA PRO A 41 -13.56 8.34 -3.34
C PRO A 41 -12.13 8.69 -3.77
N LYS A 42 -11.57 9.74 -3.17
CA LYS A 42 -10.13 9.76 -2.96
C LYS A 42 -9.88 8.42 -2.31
N ARG A 43 -9.00 7.59 -2.89
CA ARG A 43 -8.51 6.38 -2.22
C ARG A 43 -7.91 6.86 -0.90
N THR A 44 -8.74 6.96 0.13
CA THR A 44 -8.34 7.17 1.50
C THR A 44 -7.62 5.88 1.78
N LYS A 45 -6.30 5.93 1.65
CA LYS A 45 -5.46 4.87 2.17
C LYS A 45 -5.78 4.90 3.65
N ASP A 46 -6.69 4.03 4.10
CA ASP A 46 -7.09 3.90 5.48
C ASP A 46 -5.80 3.77 6.29
N LYS A 47 -5.35 4.89 6.85
CA LYS A 47 -4.35 4.91 7.90
C LYS A 47 -5.07 4.37 9.12
N LYS A 48 -5.36 3.08 9.11
CA LYS A 48 -5.60 2.33 10.33
C LYS A 48 -4.28 2.34 11.07
N ASN A 49 -4.11 3.37 11.90
CA ASN A 49 -3.13 3.48 12.97
C ASN A 49 -3.43 2.43 14.06
N GLY A 50 -3.59 1.17 13.66
CA GLY A 50 -3.58 0.03 14.56
C GLY A 50 -2.23 -0.62 14.38
N LYS A 51 -1.48 -0.74 15.48
CA LYS A 51 -0.17 -1.37 15.65
C LYS A 51 -0.17 -2.88 15.31
N LYS A 52 -0.92 -3.31 14.29
CA LYS A 52 -1.04 -4.69 13.85
C LYS A 52 -0.22 -4.82 12.58
N LEU A 53 0.86 -5.58 12.65
CA LEU A 53 1.64 -5.91 11.48
C LEU A 53 0.75 -6.67 10.50
N THR A 54 0.94 -6.37 9.22
CA THR A 54 0.33 -7.18 8.18
C THR A 54 1.03 -8.54 8.14
N PRO A 55 0.34 -9.63 7.76
CA PRO A 55 0.97 -10.97 7.67
C PRO A 55 2.27 -10.98 6.84
N LYS A 56 2.35 -10.13 5.80
CA LYS A 56 3.57 -9.97 4.99
C LYS A 56 4.73 -9.30 5.74
N GLN A 57 4.43 -8.36 6.64
CA GLN A 57 5.45 -7.71 7.45
C GLN A 57 5.94 -8.62 8.58
N GLU A 58 5.06 -9.46 9.14
CA GLU A 58 5.43 -10.50 10.10
C GLU A 58 6.34 -11.55 9.44
N ALA A 59 5.97 -12.03 8.24
CA ALA A 59 6.82 -12.93 7.45
C ALA A 59 8.18 -12.30 7.13
N PHE A 60 8.21 -11.01 6.79
CA PHE A 60 9.46 -10.28 6.59
C PHE A 60 10.33 -10.25 7.84
N ALA A 61 9.77 -9.96 9.01
CA ALA A 61 10.54 -9.93 10.26
C ALA A 61 11.15 -11.29 10.58
N ALA A 62 10.39 -12.38 10.41
CA ALA A 62 10.87 -13.74 10.64
C ALA A 62 12.02 -14.13 9.69
N GLU A 63 11.86 -13.89 8.38
CA GLU A 63 12.91 -14.18 7.40
C GLU A 63 14.14 -13.26 7.57
N TYR A 64 13.94 -12.03 8.05
CA TYR A 64 15.02 -11.09 8.33
C TYR A 64 15.94 -11.58 9.45
N ILE A 65 15.35 -12.09 10.54
CA ILE A 65 16.10 -12.69 11.65
C ILE A 65 16.80 -13.98 11.19
N LYS A 66 16.07 -14.85 10.47
CA LYS A 66 16.59 -16.13 9.96
C LYS A 66 17.77 -15.96 9.01
N ASN A 67 17.76 -14.92 8.17
CA ASN A 67 18.82 -14.63 7.21
C ASN A 67 19.90 -13.67 7.74
N GLY A 68 20.01 -13.51 9.07
CA GLY A 68 21.06 -12.71 9.70
C GLY A 68 21.05 -11.23 9.33
N GLY A 69 19.91 -10.66 8.94
CA GLY A 69 19.76 -9.23 8.65
C GLY A 69 19.82 -8.83 7.18
N ASN A 70 19.71 -9.77 6.23
CA ASN A 70 19.61 -9.43 4.81
C ASN A 70 18.18 -8.98 4.42
N ALA A 71 17.99 -7.66 4.32
CA ALA A 71 16.69 -7.06 4.02
C ALA A 71 16.15 -7.42 2.62
N THR A 72 17.03 -7.48 1.61
CA THR A 72 16.60 -7.75 0.24
C THR A 72 16.10 -9.17 0.12
N GLN A 73 16.83 -10.13 0.69
CA GLN A 73 16.47 -11.53 0.60
C GLN A 73 15.24 -11.85 1.45
N ALA A 74 15.16 -11.29 2.67
CA ALA A 74 13.96 -11.40 3.50
C ALA A 74 12.70 -10.85 2.80
N ALA A 75 12.83 -9.78 2.01
CA ALA A 75 11.71 -9.27 1.22
C ALA A 75 11.28 -10.22 0.10
N LYS A 76 12.23 -10.90 -0.57
CA LYS A 76 11.90 -11.92 -1.58
C LYS A 76 11.17 -13.09 -0.94
N ASP A 77 11.70 -13.60 0.16
CA ASP A 77 11.17 -14.78 0.85
C ASP A 77 9.80 -14.48 1.50
N ALA A 78 9.56 -13.24 1.95
CA ALA A 78 8.27 -12.77 2.44
C ALA A 78 7.21 -12.50 1.33
N GLY A 79 7.54 -12.75 0.06
CA GLY A 79 6.60 -12.61 -1.05
C GLY A 79 6.34 -11.18 -1.50
N TYR A 80 7.34 -10.29 -1.38
CA TYR A 80 7.34 -9.01 -2.07
C TYR A 80 7.81 -9.17 -3.52
N ALA A 81 7.41 -8.24 -4.38
CA ALA A 81 7.80 -8.26 -5.78
C ALA A 81 9.33 -8.19 -5.92
N GLU A 82 9.92 -9.17 -6.60
CA GLU A 82 11.38 -9.31 -6.69
C GLU A 82 12.06 -8.05 -7.24
N ALA A 83 11.48 -7.44 -8.28
CA ALA A 83 11.96 -6.20 -8.88
C ALA A 83 12.06 -5.02 -7.89
N ARG A 84 11.30 -5.06 -6.79
CA ARG A 84 11.33 -4.02 -5.74
C ARG A 84 11.85 -4.52 -4.41
N ALA A 85 12.28 -5.78 -4.29
CA ALA A 85 12.66 -6.39 -3.02
C ALA A 85 13.76 -5.60 -2.28
N ALA A 86 14.75 -5.06 -3.00
CA ALA A 86 15.79 -4.23 -2.41
C ALA A 86 15.24 -2.93 -1.80
N ILE A 87 14.39 -2.22 -2.54
CA ILE A 87 13.78 -0.96 -2.08
C ILE A 87 12.83 -1.27 -0.91
N THR A 88 11.91 -2.22 -1.09
CA THR A 88 10.91 -2.59 -0.10
C THR A 88 11.53 -3.15 1.17
N GLY A 89 12.61 -3.93 1.08
CA GLY A 89 13.38 -4.38 2.23
C GLY A 89 13.95 -3.20 3.02
N SER A 90 14.60 -2.25 2.34
CA SER A 90 15.14 -1.05 2.99
C SER A 90 14.06 -0.18 3.65
N GLU A 91 12.91 -0.03 3.00
CA GLU A 91 11.77 0.70 3.54
C GLU A 91 11.17 -0.02 4.75
N ASN A 92 11.10 -1.35 4.73
CA ASN A 92 10.53 -2.13 5.82
C ASN A 92 11.40 -2.07 7.07
N VAL A 93 12.73 -2.15 6.94
CA VAL A 93 13.63 -2.00 8.09
C VAL A 93 13.50 -0.61 8.74
N ARG A 94 13.25 0.44 7.96
CA ARG A 94 13.08 1.82 8.48
C ARG A 94 11.75 2.07 9.18
N LYS A 95 10.75 1.21 9.00
CA LYS A 95 9.43 1.38 9.62
C LYS A 95 9.50 0.92 11.08
N SER A 96 9.21 1.81 12.05
CA SER A 96 9.38 1.46 13.47
C SER A 96 8.51 0.28 13.90
N ASN A 97 7.30 0.14 13.35
CA ASN A 97 6.44 -1.01 13.67
C ASN A 97 7.04 -2.36 13.27
N ILE A 98 7.88 -2.42 12.22
CA ILE A 98 8.55 -3.66 11.81
C ILE A 98 9.83 -3.85 12.63
N SER A 99 10.57 -2.77 12.86
CA SER A 99 11.78 -2.78 13.71
C SER A 99 11.47 -3.24 15.14
N GLU A 100 10.38 -2.74 15.73
CA GLU A 100 9.91 -3.15 17.07
C GLU A 100 9.63 -4.66 17.10
N SER A 101 8.95 -5.20 16.08
CA SER A 101 8.69 -6.64 16.02
C SER A 101 9.94 -7.50 15.81
N ILE A 102 10.94 -6.99 15.08
CA ILE A 102 12.22 -7.71 14.95
C ILE A 102 12.90 -7.76 16.33
N ALA A 103 12.90 -6.65 17.07
CA ALA A 103 13.49 -6.58 18.40
C ALA A 103 12.76 -7.52 19.40
N GLU A 104 11.43 -7.49 19.43
CA GLU A 104 10.63 -8.39 20.28
C GLU A 104 10.87 -9.87 19.97
N GLN A 105 10.98 -10.23 18.68
CA GLN A 105 11.28 -11.60 18.27
C GLN A 105 12.71 -12.02 18.67
N MET A 106 13.70 -11.14 18.50
CA MET A 106 15.07 -11.40 18.95
C MET A 106 15.14 -11.59 20.47
N GLU A 107 14.51 -10.72 21.25
CA GLU A 107 14.49 -10.85 22.73
C GLU A 107 13.82 -12.16 23.17
N ARG A 108 12.76 -12.59 22.48
CA ARG A 108 12.11 -13.87 22.75
C ARG A 108 13.05 -15.04 22.50
N ILE A 109 13.77 -15.02 21.38
CA ILE A 109 14.75 -16.06 21.02
C ILE A 109 15.88 -16.07 22.06
N GLU A 110 16.42 -14.91 22.44
CA GLU A 110 17.46 -14.80 23.47
C GLU A 110 16.98 -15.36 24.81
N LYS A 111 15.77 -15.03 25.27
CA LYS A 111 15.20 -15.58 26.51
C LYS A 111 15.01 -17.09 26.47
N GLU A 112 14.65 -17.64 25.31
CA GLU A 112 14.53 -19.09 25.12
C GLU A 112 15.90 -19.76 25.18
N GLN A 113 16.88 -19.27 24.41
CA GLN A 113 18.26 -19.77 24.43
C GLN A 113 18.90 -19.65 25.83
N HIS A 114 18.70 -18.54 26.53
CA HIS A 114 19.18 -18.35 27.89
C HIS A 114 18.53 -19.32 28.89
N ARG A 115 17.22 -19.58 28.76
CA ARG A 115 16.52 -20.55 29.62
C ARG A 115 17.06 -21.96 29.44
N ASP A 116 17.31 -22.37 28.21
CA ASP A 116 17.85 -23.70 27.92
C ASP A 116 19.25 -23.89 28.50
N ILE A 117 20.11 -22.87 28.41
CA ILE A 117 21.46 -22.90 29.02
C ILE A 117 21.38 -23.01 30.56
N MET A 118 20.47 -22.27 31.21
CA MET A 118 20.30 -22.32 32.66
C MET A 118 19.72 -23.67 33.13
N SER A 119 18.80 -24.26 32.35
CA SER A 119 18.22 -25.58 32.65
C SER A 119 19.21 -26.74 32.50
N LEU A 120 20.29 -26.56 31.73
CA LEU A 120 21.31 -27.60 31.52
C LEU A 120 22.34 -27.67 32.67
N ALA A 121 22.32 -26.69 33.58
CA ALA A 121 23.30 -26.53 34.65
C ALA A 121 22.79 -26.97 36.05
N GLU A 122 21.55 -27.45 36.16
CA GLU A 122 20.99 -28.14 37.35
C GLU A 122 21.10 -29.67 37.24
#